data_AF-A0A1F3LQN4-F1
#
_entry.id   AF-A0A1F3LQN4-F1
#
_cell.length_a   1.000
_cell.length_b   1.000
_cell.length_c   1.000
_cell.angle_alpha   90.00
_cell.angle_beta   90.00
_cell.angle_gamma   90.00
#
_symmetry.space_group_name_H-M   'P 1'
#
loop_
_entity.id
_entity.type
_entity.pdbx_description
1 polymer ?
#
loop_
_entity_poly.entity_id
_entity_poly.type
_entity_poly.pdbx_seq_one_letter_code
_entity_poly.pdbx_strand_id
1 'polypeptide(L)'
;MTGCKENDPDIPSPEAGKITLSAVSAMVKVPMASYVLLETDDTVKISAAGGEYESFQVVVASVDSTVLTGVRWSVSALKAKAGEIGVDNITVNPVGYVQTTVLGSGYPSSLGWWPDPLLRMDNLDIATLERQPLWVTVYVPRKTPAGTYTGYVHVESDNAGSANIPVSLRVWGFDIPLTPSIKTLTWVNSTSLKNFGGDTREMRKAYYELLLKHRLGPGGQVELDEEMLSFCIERGMNAFILDNILNLKRVNQNSYTDAYKESLRTRLSDYVNKFGPRGWLNGMAYVFNYDEVPQSHWPLAKEMYSFVKSVSPDLKVLQCLENPAGVAALAGYADTWDIYVAQYEQSGVKYRVEQGDEAWLAICCWPSVRPNLFHEYPAIDGRMLGWICFQTGVTGFEYWSPNLWQGNFGPPGLRGGWKANTFNNYNGDGYLTYPGPDNIHLSSVRLANFRDGFEDYEYLYLLKKLGDKTNLIQQVVTGPTSYSSDPKLLYKVRESAAKRIEELMK
;
A
#
# COMPACT_ATOMS: atom_id res chain seq x y z
N MET A 1 8.62 47.32 6.87
CA MET A 1 8.60 47.86 5.50
C MET A 1 8.13 46.77 4.57
N THR A 2 7.06 47.10 3.86
CA THR A 2 6.34 46.35 2.84
C THR A 2 7.19 45.98 1.62
N GLY A 3 6.95 44.80 1.06
CA GLY A 3 7.43 44.38 -0.27
C GLY A 3 7.72 42.87 -0.27
N CYS A 4 7.19 42.02 -1.15
CA CYS A 4 6.31 42.20 -2.30
C CYS A 4 5.39 40.98 -2.34
N LYS A 5 4.07 41.20 -2.51
CA LYS A 5 3.23 40.20 -3.17
C LYS A 5 3.60 40.28 -4.65
N GLU A 6 4.55 39.45 -5.08
CA GLU A 6 4.62 39.12 -6.49
C GLU A 6 3.38 38.29 -6.79
N ASN A 7 2.43 38.89 -7.51
CA ASN A 7 1.41 38.13 -8.20
C ASN A 7 2.15 37.25 -9.21
N ASP A 8 2.31 35.97 -8.87
CA ASP A 8 2.73 34.97 -9.84
C ASP A 8 1.67 34.96 -10.97
N PRO A 9 2.04 35.34 -12.21
CA PRO A 9 1.10 35.52 -13.30
C PRO A 9 0.37 34.23 -13.73
N ASP A 10 0.80 33.07 -13.22
CA ASP A 10 0.19 31.78 -13.52
C ASP A 10 -0.95 31.37 -12.55
N ILE A 11 -1.20 32.11 -11.45
CA ILE A 11 -2.29 31.76 -10.52
C ILE A 11 -3.63 32.31 -11.04
N PRO A 12 -4.62 31.47 -11.41
CA PRO A 12 -5.97 31.94 -11.71
C PRO A 12 -6.48 32.74 -10.52
N SER A 13 -6.87 33.99 -10.75
CA SER A 13 -7.44 34.82 -9.70
C SER A 13 -8.76 34.18 -9.25
N PRO A 14 -8.92 33.80 -7.97
CA PRO A 14 -10.14 33.16 -7.51
C PRO A 14 -11.32 34.14 -7.64
N GLU A 15 -12.45 33.64 -8.13
CA GLU A 15 -13.70 34.40 -8.15
C GLU A 15 -14.39 34.24 -6.80
N ALA A 16 -14.71 35.37 -6.16
CA ALA A 16 -15.41 35.37 -4.88
C ALA A 16 -16.70 34.56 -4.98
N GLY A 17 -16.78 33.46 -4.22
CA GLY A 17 -17.81 32.45 -4.37
C GLY A 17 -18.13 31.74 -3.06
N LYS A 18 -18.96 30.69 -3.16
CA LYS A 18 -19.38 29.87 -2.00
C LYS A 18 -18.54 28.60 -1.84
N ILE A 19 -17.55 28.37 -2.69
CA ILE A 19 -16.66 27.21 -2.58
C ILE A 19 -15.61 27.42 -1.49
N THR A 20 -15.36 26.39 -0.68
CA THR A 20 -14.31 26.35 0.35
C THR A 20 -13.37 25.20 0.08
N LEU A 21 -12.08 25.45 0.31
CA LEU A 21 -11.01 24.46 0.22
C LEU A 21 -10.30 24.35 1.57
N SER A 22 -9.94 23.13 1.94
CA SER A 22 -9.23 22.83 3.18
C SER A 22 -8.30 21.65 2.99
N ALA A 23 -7.08 21.75 3.51
CA ALA A 23 -6.10 20.68 3.47
C ALA A 23 -6.34 19.70 4.62
N VAL A 24 -6.26 18.41 4.31
CA VAL A 24 -6.33 17.31 5.28
C VAL A 24 -5.23 16.30 4.96
N SER A 25 -4.65 15.69 6.00
CA SER A 25 -3.67 14.62 5.82
C SER A 25 -4.25 13.42 5.04
N ALA A 26 -3.43 12.78 4.20
CA ALA A 26 -3.74 11.50 3.56
C ALA A 26 -4.08 10.37 4.55
N MET A 27 -3.64 10.49 5.81
CA MET A 27 -3.86 9.50 6.87
C MET A 27 -5.24 9.57 7.53
N VAL A 28 -6.09 10.55 7.14
CA VAL A 28 -7.42 10.77 7.70
C VAL A 28 -8.49 10.32 6.71
N LYS A 29 -9.44 9.49 7.17
CA LYS A 29 -10.65 9.18 6.39
C LYS A 29 -11.63 10.35 6.49
N VAL A 30 -11.78 11.12 5.42
CA VAL A 30 -12.69 12.26 5.35
C VAL A 30 -14.14 11.76 5.21
N PRO A 31 -15.04 11.97 6.18
CA PRO A 31 -16.42 11.56 6.06
C PRO A 31 -17.19 12.46 5.09
N MET A 32 -18.11 11.88 4.33
CA MET A 32 -18.92 12.59 3.32
C MET A 32 -19.76 13.73 3.89
N ALA A 33 -20.31 13.55 5.10
CA ALA A 33 -21.11 14.56 5.78
C ALA A 33 -20.26 15.78 6.18
N SER A 34 -20.65 16.97 5.72
CA SER A 34 -19.91 18.23 5.97
C SER A 34 -19.96 18.68 7.43
N TYR A 35 -21.01 18.30 8.16
CA TYR A 35 -21.20 18.64 9.58
C TYR A 35 -20.30 17.84 10.53
N VAL A 36 -19.63 16.78 10.06
CA VAL A 36 -18.65 16.06 10.88
C VAL A 36 -17.35 16.86 10.90
N LEU A 37 -16.94 17.29 12.09
CA LEU A 37 -15.74 18.11 12.26
C LEU A 37 -14.48 17.39 11.77
N LEU A 38 -13.60 18.15 11.13
CA LEU A 38 -12.27 17.73 10.72
C LEU A 38 -11.26 18.76 11.18
N GLU A 39 -10.09 18.29 11.53
CA GLU A 39 -8.92 19.14 11.61
C GLU A 39 -8.44 19.44 10.19
N THR A 40 -8.33 20.71 9.87
CA THR A 40 -7.97 21.20 8.54
C THR A 40 -6.93 22.31 8.62
N ASP A 41 -6.18 22.46 7.53
CA ASP A 41 -5.28 23.58 7.32
C ASP A 41 -5.70 24.40 6.08
N ASP A 42 -5.31 25.66 6.02
CA ASP A 42 -5.53 26.55 4.86
C ASP A 42 -4.45 26.39 3.77
N THR A 43 -3.41 25.61 4.07
CA THR A 43 -2.22 25.42 3.25
C THR A 43 -1.78 23.97 3.35
N VAL A 44 -1.50 23.35 2.21
CA VAL A 44 -0.89 22.02 2.18
C VAL A 44 0.60 22.13 2.46
N LYS A 45 1.09 21.39 3.45
CA LYS A 45 2.51 21.27 3.79
C LYS A 45 2.90 19.80 3.81
N ILE A 46 3.75 19.41 2.87
CA ILE A 46 4.24 18.05 2.71
C ILE A 46 5.76 18.04 2.52
N SER A 47 6.39 16.87 2.70
CA SER A 47 7.81 16.69 2.39
C SER A 47 8.06 15.32 1.80
N ALA A 48 9.02 15.20 0.88
CA ALA A 48 9.35 13.95 0.21
C ALA A 48 10.81 13.95 -0.28
N ALA A 49 11.37 12.75 -0.43
CA ALA A 49 12.66 12.47 -1.03
C ALA A 49 12.49 12.23 -2.55
N GLY A 50 13.59 12.20 -3.30
CA GLY A 50 13.51 11.84 -4.71
C GLY A 50 13.15 10.36 -4.89
N GLY A 51 12.26 10.07 -5.84
CA GLY A 51 11.71 8.73 -6.10
C GLY A 51 10.55 8.32 -5.20
N GLU A 52 9.99 9.25 -4.43
CA GLU A 52 8.87 9.04 -3.51
C GLU A 52 7.57 9.65 -4.02
N TYR A 53 6.45 9.07 -3.59
CA TYR A 53 5.12 9.65 -3.71
C TYR A 53 4.67 10.18 -2.35
N GLU A 54 4.19 11.42 -2.27
CA GLU A 54 3.53 11.92 -1.07
C GLU A 54 2.15 12.45 -1.43
N SER A 55 1.15 12.02 -0.67
CA SER A 55 -0.25 12.35 -0.90
C SER A 55 -0.82 13.28 0.16
N PHE A 56 -1.84 14.05 -0.22
CA PHE A 56 -2.66 14.85 0.68
C PHE A 56 -4.09 14.94 0.14
N GLN A 57 -5.01 15.48 0.94
CA GLN A 57 -6.39 15.69 0.54
C GLN A 57 -6.72 17.17 0.51
N VAL A 58 -7.39 17.60 -0.56
CA VAL A 58 -8.10 18.88 -0.62
C VAL A 58 -9.58 18.60 -0.48
N VAL A 59 -10.18 19.08 0.61
CA VAL A 59 -11.61 18.95 0.88
C VAL A 59 -12.34 20.11 0.25
N VAL A 60 -13.29 19.80 -0.64
CA VAL A 60 -14.16 20.77 -1.32
C VAL A 60 -15.54 20.76 -0.64
N ALA A 61 -16.05 21.92 -0.24
CA ALA A 61 -17.39 22.07 0.35
C ALA A 61 -17.99 23.45 0.05
N SER A 62 -19.32 23.59 0.17
CA SER A 62 -19.98 24.91 0.12
C SER A 62 -20.01 25.60 1.48
N VAL A 63 -19.75 26.92 1.52
CA VAL A 63 -19.81 27.78 2.72
C VAL A 63 -21.16 27.64 3.44
N ASP A 64 -22.26 27.64 2.68
CA ASP A 64 -23.64 27.60 3.17
C ASP A 64 -24.27 26.20 3.05
N SER A 65 -23.45 25.18 2.83
CA SER A 65 -23.87 23.79 2.64
C SER A 65 -24.86 23.55 1.49
N THR A 66 -24.95 24.45 0.50
CA THR A 66 -25.74 24.21 -0.72
C THR A 66 -25.05 23.25 -1.69
N VAL A 67 -25.80 22.75 -2.67
CA VAL A 67 -25.27 21.97 -3.78
C VAL A 67 -24.21 22.74 -4.58
N LEU A 68 -23.13 22.06 -4.96
CA LEU A 68 -22.13 22.54 -5.92
C LEU A 68 -22.25 21.71 -7.19
N THR A 69 -22.36 22.35 -8.34
CA THR A 69 -22.53 21.66 -9.63
C THR A 69 -21.32 21.86 -10.53
N GLY A 70 -20.98 20.83 -11.31
CA GLY A 70 -19.89 20.89 -12.29
C GLY A 70 -18.55 21.25 -11.67
N VAL A 71 -18.26 20.74 -10.47
CA VAL A 71 -17.01 20.97 -9.77
C VAL A 71 -15.86 20.39 -10.59
N ARG A 72 -14.88 21.22 -10.92
CA ARG A 72 -13.67 20.87 -11.68
C ARG A 72 -12.43 21.29 -10.91
N TRP A 73 -11.31 20.66 -11.19
CA TRP A 73 -10.05 20.94 -10.51
C TRP A 73 -8.87 20.94 -11.48
N SER A 74 -7.84 21.68 -11.11
CA SER A 74 -6.53 21.68 -11.76
C SER A 74 -5.43 21.90 -10.74
N VAL A 75 -4.19 21.61 -11.13
CA VAL A 75 -2.99 21.80 -10.31
C VAL A 75 -1.97 22.60 -11.10
N SER A 76 -1.21 23.46 -10.42
CA SER A 76 0.00 24.03 -11.01
C SER A 76 1.18 23.08 -10.87
N ALA A 77 2.18 23.29 -11.72
CA ALA A 77 3.51 22.75 -11.45
C ALA A 77 4.04 23.30 -10.11
N LEU A 78 4.80 22.50 -9.38
CA LEU A 78 5.46 22.97 -8.16
C LEU A 78 6.81 23.56 -8.56
N LYS A 79 7.01 24.85 -8.28
CA LYS A 79 8.21 25.60 -8.70
C LYS A 79 9.10 25.94 -7.50
N ALA A 80 10.40 25.86 -7.69
CA ALA A 80 11.42 26.35 -6.76
C ALA A 80 12.52 27.08 -7.53
N LYS A 81 13.39 27.83 -6.82
CA LYS A 81 14.56 28.46 -7.44
C LYS A 81 15.48 27.45 -8.17
N ALA A 82 15.51 26.21 -7.70
CA ALA A 82 16.40 25.16 -8.20
C ALA A 82 15.81 24.30 -9.33
N GLY A 83 14.51 24.44 -9.64
CA GLY A 83 13.85 23.64 -10.68
C GLY A 83 12.34 23.57 -10.52
N GLU A 84 11.71 22.65 -11.23
CA GLU A 84 10.26 22.47 -11.27
C GLU A 84 9.89 20.98 -11.19
N ILE A 85 8.79 20.67 -10.52
CA ILE A 85 8.08 19.39 -10.62
C ILE A 85 6.84 19.66 -11.47
N GLY A 86 6.89 19.23 -12.73
CA GLY A 86 5.82 19.45 -13.70
C GLY A 86 4.52 18.72 -13.35
N VAL A 87 3.40 19.22 -13.86
CA VAL A 87 2.03 18.71 -13.60
C VAL A 87 1.85 17.23 -13.93
N ASP A 88 2.63 16.67 -14.86
CA ASP A 88 2.59 15.24 -15.20
C ASP A 88 3.01 14.32 -14.04
N ASN A 89 3.65 14.87 -12.99
CA ASN A 89 3.99 14.16 -11.77
C ASN A 89 2.95 14.34 -10.65
N ILE A 90 1.82 14.99 -10.93
CA ILE A 90 0.78 15.30 -9.95
C ILE A 90 -0.54 14.71 -10.45
N THR A 91 -1.15 13.83 -9.66
CA THR A 91 -2.46 13.24 -9.98
C THR A 91 -3.50 13.70 -8.98
N VAL A 92 -4.70 14.01 -9.46
CA VAL A 92 -5.86 14.35 -8.62
C VAL A 92 -6.97 13.34 -8.87
N ASN A 93 -7.44 12.70 -7.80
CA ASN A 93 -8.48 11.69 -7.85
C ASN A 93 -9.58 12.02 -6.83
N PRO A 94 -10.85 12.20 -7.25
CA PRO A 94 -11.94 12.24 -6.30
C PRO A 94 -12.01 10.95 -5.50
N VAL A 95 -12.14 11.08 -4.18
CA VAL A 95 -12.30 9.91 -3.32
C VAL A 95 -13.77 9.49 -3.33
N GLY A 96 -14.06 8.29 -3.83
CA GLY A 96 -15.38 7.69 -3.76
C GLY A 96 -15.67 7.06 -2.41
N TYR A 97 -16.93 6.74 -2.16
CA TYR A 97 -17.40 6.16 -0.90
C TYR A 97 -18.00 4.76 -1.08
N VAL A 98 -17.56 3.82 -0.25
CA VAL A 98 -18.09 2.45 -0.16
C VAL A 98 -19.00 2.34 1.06
N GLN A 99 -20.18 1.73 0.88
CA GLN A 99 -21.11 1.51 1.99
C GLN A 99 -20.85 0.15 2.66
N THR A 100 -20.60 0.16 3.97
CA THR A 100 -20.65 -1.06 4.77
C THR A 100 -22.09 -1.36 5.17
N THR A 101 -22.57 -2.52 4.75
CA THR A 101 -23.95 -3.00 5.00
C THR A 101 -23.98 -4.26 5.86
N VAL A 102 -22.82 -4.81 6.21
CA VAL A 102 -22.65 -6.02 7.00
C VAL A 102 -21.84 -5.70 8.25
N LEU A 103 -22.33 -6.15 9.40
CA LEU A 103 -21.60 -6.11 10.67
C LEU A 103 -20.86 -7.43 10.87
N GLY A 104 -19.53 -7.38 10.80
CA GLY A 104 -18.66 -8.50 11.15
C GLY A 104 -18.51 -8.60 12.67
N SER A 105 -18.68 -9.80 13.23
CA SER A 105 -18.46 -10.06 14.66
C SER A 105 -16.99 -10.22 15.04
N GLY A 106 -16.10 -10.36 14.05
CA GLY A 106 -14.67 -10.59 14.28
C GLY A 106 -13.93 -9.34 14.77
N TYR A 107 -14.31 -8.15 14.32
CA TYR A 107 -13.58 -6.89 14.53
C TYR A 107 -14.55 -5.72 14.83
N PRO A 108 -14.05 -4.53 15.24
CA PRO A 108 -14.87 -3.32 15.46
C PRO A 108 -15.53 -2.77 14.18
N SER A 109 -16.46 -3.53 13.60
CA SER A 109 -17.19 -3.16 12.38
C SER A 109 -18.34 -2.19 12.66
N SER A 110 -18.72 -1.41 11.65
CA SER A 110 -19.85 -0.48 11.74
C SER A 110 -20.46 -0.22 10.38
N LEU A 111 -21.77 0.06 10.36
CA LEU A 111 -22.47 0.47 9.14
C LEU A 111 -22.16 1.94 8.84
N GLY A 112 -21.92 2.25 7.57
CA GLY A 112 -21.61 3.63 7.18
C GLY A 112 -21.03 3.76 5.79
N TRP A 113 -20.65 4.99 5.46
CA TRP A 113 -19.99 5.34 4.20
C TRP A 113 -18.52 5.62 4.47
N TRP A 114 -17.64 4.89 3.78
CA TRP A 114 -16.21 4.95 3.99
C TRP A 114 -15.50 5.44 2.73
N PRO A 115 -14.66 6.49 2.83
CA PRO A 115 -13.87 6.98 1.70
C PRO A 115 -12.78 5.96 1.38
N ASP A 116 -12.70 5.48 0.13
CA ASP A 116 -11.65 4.54 -0.24
C ASP A 116 -11.22 4.57 -1.72
N PRO A 117 -12.06 4.28 -2.73
CA PRO A 117 -11.60 4.24 -4.13
C PRO A 117 -11.13 5.62 -4.60
N LEU A 118 -9.97 5.65 -5.27
CA LEU A 118 -9.45 6.86 -5.92
C LEU A 118 -9.93 6.88 -7.37
N LEU A 119 -10.99 7.65 -7.62
CA LEU A 119 -11.73 7.62 -8.88
C LEU A 119 -11.01 8.40 -9.99
N ARG A 120 -11.35 8.05 -11.24
CA ARG A 120 -11.00 8.83 -12.44
C ARG A 120 -12.25 9.51 -12.96
N MET A 121 -12.32 10.82 -12.74
CA MET A 121 -13.42 11.68 -13.17
C MET A 121 -12.83 13.05 -13.50
N ASP A 122 -13.45 13.80 -14.42
CA ASP A 122 -13.00 15.16 -14.77
C ASP A 122 -13.83 16.24 -14.07
N ASN A 123 -15.03 15.89 -13.63
CA ASN A 123 -15.94 16.76 -12.88
C ASN A 123 -16.92 15.92 -12.05
N LEU A 124 -17.58 16.57 -11.08
CA LEU A 124 -18.65 15.99 -10.28
C LEU A 124 -19.56 17.06 -9.67
N ASP A 125 -20.69 16.61 -9.12
CA ASP A 125 -21.55 17.43 -8.27
C ASP A 125 -21.36 17.04 -6.79
N ILE A 126 -21.44 18.03 -5.90
CA ILE A 126 -21.40 17.85 -4.45
C ILE A 126 -22.78 18.21 -3.89
N ALA A 127 -23.46 17.25 -3.27
CA ALA A 127 -24.80 17.44 -2.72
C ALA A 127 -24.79 18.37 -1.50
N THR A 128 -25.98 18.92 -1.19
CA THR A 128 -26.24 19.69 0.02
C THR A 128 -25.81 18.91 1.28
N LEU A 129 -25.18 19.60 2.24
CA LEU A 129 -24.63 19.04 3.50
C LEU A 129 -23.48 18.02 3.33
N GLU A 130 -22.81 18.02 2.19
CA GLU A 130 -21.69 17.14 1.93
C GLU A 130 -20.43 17.87 1.53
N ARG A 131 -19.33 17.11 1.54
CA ARG A 131 -18.01 17.54 1.09
C ARG A 131 -17.37 16.44 0.25
N GLN A 132 -16.49 16.83 -0.65
CA GLN A 132 -15.76 15.93 -1.53
C GLN A 132 -14.26 16.06 -1.30
N PRO A 133 -13.58 15.00 -0.83
CA PRO A 133 -12.13 14.95 -0.84
C PRO A 133 -11.62 14.72 -2.27
N LEU A 134 -10.67 15.55 -2.67
CA LEU A 134 -9.79 15.32 -3.81
C LEU A 134 -8.45 14.81 -3.27
N TRP A 135 -8.11 13.57 -3.58
CA TRP A 135 -6.83 12.97 -3.24
C TRP A 135 -5.78 13.43 -4.25
N VAL A 136 -4.78 14.17 -3.79
CA VAL A 136 -3.68 14.65 -4.61
C VAL A 136 -2.44 13.84 -4.29
N THR A 137 -1.78 13.30 -5.30
CA THR A 137 -0.50 12.57 -5.15
C THR A 137 0.57 13.29 -5.95
N VAL A 138 1.69 13.61 -5.30
CA VAL A 138 2.86 14.18 -5.96
C VAL A 138 3.95 13.13 -5.99
N TYR A 139 4.41 12.76 -7.18
CA TYR A 139 5.66 12.02 -7.36
C TYR A 139 6.82 13.01 -7.46
N VAL A 140 7.86 12.81 -6.65
CA VAL A 140 9.09 13.59 -6.76
C VAL A 140 10.08 12.77 -7.59
N PRO A 141 10.46 13.18 -8.82
CA PRO A 141 11.46 12.45 -9.59
C PRO A 141 12.79 12.34 -8.81
N ARG A 142 13.48 11.21 -8.96
CA ARG A 142 14.83 11.05 -8.40
C ARG A 142 15.76 12.15 -8.89
N LYS A 143 16.69 12.58 -8.03
CA LYS A 143 17.62 13.69 -8.29
C LYS A 143 16.95 15.06 -8.42
N THR A 144 15.69 15.20 -8.03
CA THR A 144 15.08 16.54 -7.88
C THR A 144 15.89 17.32 -6.85
N PRO A 145 16.36 18.54 -7.15
CA PRO A 145 17.15 19.31 -6.20
C PRO A 145 16.43 19.55 -4.87
N ALA A 146 17.15 19.46 -3.76
CA ALA A 146 16.60 19.78 -2.46
C ALA A 146 16.13 21.24 -2.41
N GLY A 147 14.93 21.48 -1.89
CA GLY A 147 14.35 22.82 -1.88
C GLY A 147 12.92 22.84 -1.34
N THR A 148 12.34 24.03 -1.28
CA THR A 148 10.91 24.19 -1.06
C THR A 148 10.29 24.57 -2.40
N TYR A 149 9.39 23.73 -2.87
CA TYR A 149 8.64 23.89 -4.11
C TYR A 149 7.22 24.34 -3.76
N THR A 150 6.72 25.35 -4.45
CA THR A 150 5.40 25.92 -4.21
C THR A 150 4.52 25.86 -5.45
N GLY A 151 3.23 25.63 -5.22
CA GLY A 151 2.18 25.67 -6.24
C GLY A 151 0.82 25.78 -5.57
N TYR A 152 -0.23 25.32 -6.24
CA TYR A 152 -1.60 25.35 -5.72
C TYR A 152 -2.47 24.28 -6.38
N VAL A 153 -3.56 23.92 -5.69
CA VAL A 153 -4.70 23.23 -6.28
C VAL A 153 -5.80 24.27 -6.50
N HIS A 154 -6.32 24.34 -7.72
CA HIS A 154 -7.43 25.19 -8.10
C HIS A 154 -8.70 24.35 -8.22
N VAL A 155 -9.81 24.86 -7.70
CA VAL A 155 -11.13 24.25 -7.85
C VAL A 155 -12.14 25.32 -8.23
N GLU A 156 -12.97 25.01 -9.21
CA GLU A 156 -14.05 25.86 -9.69
C GLU A 156 -15.37 25.07 -9.72
N SER A 157 -16.50 25.77 -9.68
CA SER A 157 -17.82 25.20 -9.93
C SER A 157 -18.68 26.11 -10.81
N ASP A 158 -19.70 25.54 -11.43
CA ASP A 158 -20.60 26.29 -12.32
C ASP A 158 -21.48 27.29 -11.58
N ASN A 159 -21.67 27.11 -10.27
CA ASN A 159 -22.67 27.84 -9.48
C ASN A 159 -22.13 28.51 -8.20
N ALA A 160 -20.83 28.39 -7.90
CA ALA A 160 -20.26 28.84 -6.63
C ALA A 160 -18.85 29.46 -6.72
N GLY A 161 -18.40 29.84 -7.92
CA GLY A 161 -17.12 30.51 -8.15
C GLY A 161 -15.92 29.55 -8.06
N SER A 162 -14.75 30.08 -7.70
CA SER A 162 -13.50 29.31 -7.67
C SER A 162 -12.61 29.67 -6.48
N ALA A 163 -11.74 28.74 -6.08
CA ALA A 163 -10.80 28.92 -4.99
C ALA A 163 -9.47 28.21 -5.28
N ASN A 164 -8.41 28.71 -4.65
CA ASN A 164 -7.08 28.09 -4.66
C ASN A 164 -6.70 27.69 -3.24
N ILE A 165 -6.03 26.55 -3.10
CA ILE A 165 -5.33 26.18 -1.87
C ILE A 165 -3.82 26.06 -2.17
N PRO A 166 -2.95 26.81 -1.47
CA PRO A 166 -1.51 26.76 -1.70
C PRO A 166 -0.92 25.42 -1.26
N VAL A 167 0.09 24.98 -2.01
CA VAL A 167 0.86 23.76 -1.76
C VAL A 167 2.32 24.13 -1.54
N SER A 168 2.90 23.64 -0.45
CA SER A 168 4.33 23.73 -0.15
C SER A 168 4.90 22.34 0.07
N LEU A 169 5.83 21.95 -0.80
CA LEU A 169 6.54 20.68 -0.77
C LEU A 169 8.01 20.90 -0.45
N ARG A 170 8.49 20.36 0.67
CA ARG A 170 9.94 20.24 0.94
C ARG A 170 10.49 18.99 0.27
N VAL A 171 11.37 19.18 -0.71
CA VAL A 171 12.17 18.10 -1.30
C VAL A 171 13.46 17.94 -0.50
N TRP A 172 13.72 16.73 0.00
CA TRP A 172 14.94 16.35 0.72
C TRP A 172 16.10 16.02 -0.25
N GLY A 173 17.34 16.23 0.19
CA GLY A 173 18.57 16.05 -0.60
C GLY A 173 19.04 14.61 -0.79
N PHE A 174 18.13 13.64 -0.80
CA PHE A 174 18.44 12.23 -1.05
C PHE A 174 17.30 11.56 -1.81
N ASP A 175 17.60 10.40 -2.40
CA ASP A 175 16.64 9.57 -3.14
C ASP A 175 16.32 8.29 -2.34
N ILE A 176 15.08 7.80 -2.46
CA ILE A 176 14.72 6.43 -2.07
C ILE A 176 14.86 5.45 -3.26
N PRO A 177 15.22 4.18 -3.02
CA PRO A 177 15.47 3.22 -4.10
C PRO A 177 14.19 2.86 -4.86
N LEU A 178 14.36 2.41 -6.11
CA LEU A 178 13.25 1.90 -6.92
C LEU A 178 12.79 0.53 -6.40
N THR A 179 13.75 -0.37 -6.19
CA THR A 179 13.52 -1.65 -5.54
C THR A 179 13.44 -1.44 -4.03
N PRO A 180 12.31 -1.76 -3.37
CA PRO A 180 12.21 -1.62 -1.93
C PRO A 180 13.22 -2.52 -1.20
N SER A 181 13.71 -2.05 -0.06
CA SER A 181 14.65 -2.76 0.81
C SER A 181 13.98 -3.91 1.58
N ILE A 182 12.66 -3.81 1.78
CA ILE A 182 11.80 -4.87 2.33
C ILE A 182 11.03 -5.58 1.22
N LYS A 183 10.80 -6.88 1.35
CA LYS A 183 10.02 -7.66 0.39
C LYS A 183 8.54 -7.43 0.57
N THR A 184 7.79 -7.38 -0.53
CA THR A 184 6.34 -7.37 -0.46
C THR A 184 5.75 -8.35 -1.45
N LEU A 185 4.65 -8.99 -1.06
CA LEU A 185 3.98 -9.99 -1.87
C LEU A 185 2.46 -9.90 -1.68
N THR A 186 1.72 -10.19 -2.75
CA THR A 186 0.27 -10.39 -2.70
C THR A 186 -0.18 -11.52 -3.60
N TRP A 187 -1.37 -12.09 -3.40
CA TRP A 187 -1.93 -13.08 -4.32
C TRP A 187 -2.97 -12.45 -5.25
N VAL A 188 -2.53 -12.17 -6.48
CA VAL A 188 -3.40 -11.59 -7.50
C VAL A 188 -4.46 -12.60 -7.90
N ASN A 189 -5.72 -12.18 -7.81
CA ASN A 189 -6.88 -12.99 -8.17
C ASN A 189 -7.18 -12.87 -9.68
N SER A 190 -6.64 -13.78 -10.48
CA SER A 190 -6.82 -13.79 -11.94
C SER A 190 -8.28 -13.95 -12.36
N THR A 191 -9.10 -14.66 -11.57
CA THR A 191 -10.55 -14.80 -11.84
C THR A 191 -11.26 -13.45 -11.78
N SER A 192 -10.90 -12.58 -10.84
CA SER A 192 -11.48 -11.25 -10.71
C SER A 192 -11.07 -10.34 -11.88
N LEU A 193 -9.83 -10.45 -12.35
CA LEU A 193 -9.38 -9.76 -13.58
C LEU A 193 -10.20 -10.23 -14.80
N LYS A 194 -10.33 -11.55 -14.99
CA LYS A 194 -11.11 -12.14 -16.09
C LYS A 194 -12.56 -11.66 -16.11
N ASN A 195 -13.22 -11.66 -14.95
CA ASN A 195 -14.63 -11.29 -14.84
C ASN A 195 -14.92 -9.82 -15.12
N PHE A 196 -13.93 -8.93 -15.00
CA PHE A 196 -14.13 -7.49 -15.16
C PHE A 196 -14.10 -7.00 -16.61
N GLY A 197 -13.45 -7.71 -17.52
CA GLY A 197 -13.32 -7.23 -18.90
C GLY A 197 -12.25 -7.93 -19.74
N GLY A 198 -11.62 -8.98 -19.21
CA GLY A 198 -10.55 -9.73 -19.85
C GLY A 198 -9.30 -9.79 -18.98
N ASP A 199 -8.47 -10.81 -19.18
CA ASP A 199 -7.20 -11.01 -18.49
C ASP A 199 -6.13 -11.18 -19.57
N THR A 200 -5.88 -10.10 -20.32
CA THR A 200 -4.78 -10.06 -21.29
C THR A 200 -3.46 -9.80 -20.56
N ARG A 201 -2.35 -10.11 -21.23
CA ARG A 201 -1.02 -9.87 -20.69
C ARG A 201 -0.76 -8.38 -20.44
N GLU A 202 -1.25 -7.52 -21.31
CA GLU A 202 -1.15 -6.06 -21.20
C GLU A 202 -1.96 -5.53 -20.02
N MET A 203 -3.16 -6.06 -19.79
CA MET A 203 -3.98 -5.72 -18.62
C MET A 203 -3.30 -6.17 -17.33
N ARG A 204 -2.73 -7.37 -17.29
CA ARG A 204 -1.92 -7.83 -16.14
C ARG A 204 -0.72 -6.93 -15.90
N LYS A 205 0.02 -6.53 -16.95
CA LYS A 205 1.14 -5.58 -16.82
C LYS A 205 0.70 -4.24 -16.25
N ALA A 206 -0.40 -3.68 -16.74
CA ALA A 206 -0.95 -2.42 -16.21
C ALA A 206 -1.35 -2.56 -14.73
N TYR A 207 -1.95 -3.69 -14.36
CA TYR A 207 -2.29 -3.99 -12.97
C TYR A 207 -1.05 -4.18 -12.07
N TYR A 208 -0.05 -4.91 -12.54
CA TYR A 208 1.21 -5.12 -11.81
C TYR A 208 1.98 -3.81 -11.66
N GLU A 209 1.97 -2.94 -12.67
CA GLU A 209 2.56 -1.61 -12.55
C GLU A 209 1.84 -0.76 -11.49
N LEU A 210 0.51 -0.84 -11.39
CA LEU A 210 -0.24 -0.21 -10.30
C LEU A 210 0.26 -0.70 -8.94
N LEU A 211 0.35 -2.02 -8.73
CA LEU A 211 0.81 -2.59 -7.46
C LEU A 211 2.26 -2.20 -7.13
N LEU A 212 3.16 -2.28 -8.12
CA LEU A 212 4.58 -1.97 -7.94
C LEU A 212 4.84 -0.48 -7.66
N LYS A 213 4.08 0.43 -8.29
CA LYS A 213 4.06 1.87 -7.91
C LYS A 213 3.61 2.10 -6.47
N HIS A 214 2.88 1.15 -5.88
CA HIS A 214 2.46 1.18 -4.48
C HIS A 214 3.33 0.29 -3.57
N ARG A 215 4.53 -0.08 -4.02
CA ARG A 215 5.49 -0.91 -3.27
C ARG A 215 4.93 -2.28 -2.87
N LEU A 216 3.91 -2.78 -3.59
CA LEU A 216 3.30 -4.10 -3.36
C LEU A 216 3.63 -5.04 -4.52
N GLY A 217 4.39 -6.10 -4.26
CA GLY A 217 4.81 -7.05 -5.29
C GLY A 217 3.68 -7.96 -5.77
N PRO A 218 3.44 -8.13 -7.08
CA PRO A 218 2.48 -9.09 -7.60
C PRO A 218 2.98 -10.52 -7.35
N GLY A 219 2.12 -11.39 -6.84
CA GLY A 219 2.44 -12.79 -6.55
C GLY A 219 1.28 -13.74 -6.85
N GLY A 220 1.48 -15.01 -6.49
CA GLY A 220 0.54 -16.10 -6.69
C GLY A 220 0.53 -16.70 -8.09
N GLN A 221 0.06 -15.95 -9.10
CA GLN A 221 -0.10 -16.43 -10.49
C GLN A 221 0.59 -15.54 -11.52
N VAL A 222 1.71 -14.92 -11.14
CA VAL A 222 2.54 -14.17 -12.10
C VAL A 222 3.09 -15.14 -13.14
N GLU A 223 3.02 -14.77 -14.41
CA GLU A 223 3.64 -15.54 -15.49
C GLU A 223 5.16 -15.59 -15.28
N LEU A 224 5.70 -16.78 -15.03
CA LEU A 224 7.12 -16.99 -14.73
C LEU A 224 7.95 -17.09 -16.00
N ASP A 225 7.78 -16.14 -16.91
CA ASP A 225 8.59 -15.98 -18.11
C ASP A 225 9.47 -14.72 -18.06
N GLU A 226 10.46 -14.66 -18.95
CA GLU A 226 11.49 -13.63 -18.90
C GLU A 226 10.94 -12.22 -19.14
N GLU A 227 9.97 -12.07 -20.03
CA GLU A 227 9.43 -10.76 -20.38
C GLU A 227 8.56 -10.22 -19.23
N MET A 228 7.70 -11.04 -18.63
CA MET A 228 6.87 -10.60 -17.51
C MET A 228 7.71 -10.33 -16.25
N LEU A 229 8.66 -11.21 -15.92
CA LEU A 229 9.52 -11.02 -14.76
C LEU A 229 10.43 -9.80 -14.91
N SER A 230 11.03 -9.59 -16.09
CA SER A 230 11.84 -8.39 -16.35
C SER A 230 11.02 -7.13 -16.24
N PHE A 231 9.80 -7.11 -16.81
CA PHE A 231 8.87 -5.98 -16.68
C PHE A 231 8.62 -5.60 -15.21
N CYS A 232 8.38 -6.59 -14.35
CA CYS A 232 8.12 -6.37 -12.93
C CYS A 232 9.40 -5.99 -12.14
N ILE A 233 10.53 -6.64 -12.40
CA ILE A 233 11.82 -6.38 -11.73
C ILE A 233 12.31 -4.96 -12.04
N GLU A 234 12.23 -4.53 -13.30
CA GLU A 234 12.57 -3.16 -13.73
C GLU A 234 11.69 -2.09 -13.06
N ARG A 235 10.55 -2.49 -12.48
CA ARG A 235 9.62 -1.64 -11.72
C ARG A 235 9.71 -1.85 -10.22
N GLY A 236 10.74 -2.54 -9.73
CA GLY A 236 11.05 -2.67 -8.31
C GLY A 236 10.58 -3.96 -7.64
N MET A 237 10.06 -4.95 -8.39
CA MET A 237 9.72 -6.25 -7.81
C MET A 237 10.97 -6.92 -7.21
N ASN A 238 10.86 -7.39 -5.96
CA ASN A 238 11.96 -7.99 -5.20
C ASN A 238 11.60 -9.34 -4.55
N ALA A 239 10.40 -9.85 -4.84
CA ALA A 239 9.90 -11.15 -4.41
C ALA A 239 8.85 -11.67 -5.40
N PHE A 240 8.84 -12.98 -5.67
CA PHE A 240 7.78 -13.68 -6.41
C PHE A 240 7.70 -15.16 -6.00
N ILE A 241 6.53 -15.78 -6.24
CA ILE A 241 6.29 -17.19 -5.94
C ILE A 241 6.57 -18.04 -7.18
N LEU A 242 7.38 -19.09 -7.02
CA LEU A 242 7.65 -20.13 -8.01
C LEU A 242 6.52 -21.13 -8.10
N ASP A 243 6.09 -21.65 -6.94
CA ASP A 243 5.02 -22.64 -6.82
C ASP A 243 4.37 -22.51 -5.45
N ASN A 244 3.13 -22.98 -5.33
CA ASN A 244 2.37 -23.02 -4.09
C ASN A 244 1.95 -24.46 -3.79
N ILE A 245 2.47 -25.00 -2.70
CA ILE A 245 2.16 -26.35 -2.26
C ILE A 245 0.70 -26.39 -1.78
N LEU A 246 -0.05 -27.32 -2.36
CA LEU A 246 -1.50 -27.39 -2.19
C LEU A 246 -1.89 -27.51 -0.72
N ASN A 247 -2.81 -26.65 -0.29
CA ASN A 247 -3.44 -26.75 1.02
C ASN A 247 -4.41 -27.94 1.04
N LEU A 248 -3.99 -29.06 1.67
CA LEU A 248 -4.75 -30.31 1.65
C LEU A 248 -6.08 -30.26 2.43
N LYS A 249 -6.26 -29.32 3.37
CA LYS A 249 -7.56 -29.06 4.03
C LYS A 249 -8.62 -28.72 2.97
N ARG A 250 -8.24 -27.93 1.94
CA ARG A 250 -9.17 -27.45 0.90
C ARG A 250 -9.61 -28.54 -0.06
N VAL A 251 -8.87 -29.65 -0.12
CA VAL A 251 -9.17 -30.81 -0.99
C VAL A 251 -9.50 -32.09 -0.20
N ASN A 252 -9.66 -31.98 1.13
CA ASN A 252 -9.99 -33.09 2.03
C ASN A 252 -9.06 -34.31 1.90
N GLN A 253 -7.74 -34.06 1.87
CA GLN A 253 -6.70 -35.08 1.81
C GLN A 253 -5.76 -34.96 3.02
N ASN A 254 -5.07 -36.05 3.37
CA ASN A 254 -4.15 -36.11 4.51
C ASN A 254 -2.70 -36.42 4.11
N SER A 255 -2.42 -36.53 2.81
CA SER A 255 -1.08 -36.82 2.28
C SER A 255 -0.96 -36.34 0.84
N TYR A 256 0.26 -35.97 0.43
CA TYR A 256 0.59 -35.70 -0.97
C TYR A 256 0.87 -37.00 -1.72
N THR A 257 0.21 -37.21 -2.85
CA THR A 257 0.42 -38.40 -3.69
C THR A 257 1.78 -38.36 -4.37
N ASP A 258 2.33 -39.53 -4.72
CA ASP A 258 3.58 -39.61 -5.47
C ASP A 258 3.49 -38.91 -6.82
N ALA A 259 2.35 -39.02 -7.50
CA ALA A 259 2.09 -38.31 -8.76
C ALA A 259 2.14 -36.79 -8.59
N TYR A 260 1.59 -36.25 -7.49
CA TYR A 260 1.69 -34.82 -7.18
C TYR A 260 3.13 -34.41 -6.94
N LYS A 261 3.87 -35.18 -6.11
CA LYS A 261 5.27 -34.91 -5.81
C LYS A 261 6.12 -34.95 -7.08
N GLU A 262 5.95 -35.94 -7.95
CA GLU A 262 6.72 -36.02 -9.19
C GLU A 262 6.42 -34.84 -10.15
N SER A 263 5.16 -34.43 -10.23
CA SER A 263 4.77 -33.23 -10.97
C SER A 263 5.41 -31.97 -10.39
N LEU A 264 5.43 -31.82 -9.06
CA LEU A 264 6.09 -30.71 -8.38
C LEU A 264 7.61 -30.75 -8.58
N ARG A 265 8.26 -31.92 -8.48
CA ARG A 265 9.70 -32.10 -8.75
C ARG A 265 10.07 -31.61 -10.13
N THR A 266 9.27 -31.97 -11.13
CA THR A 266 9.48 -31.55 -12.52
C THR A 266 9.45 -30.02 -12.63
N ARG A 267 8.38 -29.38 -12.13
CA ARG A 267 8.26 -27.90 -12.17
C ARG A 267 9.38 -27.19 -11.42
N LEU A 268 9.70 -27.64 -10.20
CA LEU A 268 10.78 -27.07 -9.40
C LEU A 268 12.14 -27.22 -10.08
N SER A 269 12.41 -28.36 -10.71
CA SER A 269 13.66 -28.58 -11.46
C SER A 269 13.76 -27.63 -12.66
N ASP A 270 12.66 -27.40 -13.37
CA ASP A 270 12.59 -26.44 -14.47
C ASP A 270 12.87 -25.01 -13.97
N TYR A 271 12.29 -24.61 -12.84
CA TYR A 271 12.57 -23.32 -12.21
C TYR A 271 14.03 -23.18 -11.76
N VAL A 272 14.63 -24.24 -11.21
CA VAL A 272 16.05 -24.24 -10.83
C VAL A 272 16.93 -24.01 -12.06
N ASN A 273 16.69 -24.74 -13.14
CA ASN A 273 17.45 -24.59 -14.39
C ASN A 273 17.27 -23.19 -15.00
N LYS A 274 16.05 -22.65 -14.94
CA LYS A 274 15.72 -21.34 -15.51
C LYS A 274 16.27 -20.18 -14.69
N PHE A 275 16.12 -20.21 -13.37
CA PHE A 275 16.37 -19.05 -12.50
C PHE A 275 17.62 -19.17 -11.64
N GLY A 276 18.18 -20.38 -11.48
CA GLY A 276 19.45 -20.61 -10.78
C GLY A 276 20.62 -19.81 -11.36
N PRO A 277 20.90 -19.88 -12.68
CA PRO A 277 21.97 -19.10 -13.32
C PRO A 277 21.82 -17.57 -13.18
N ARG A 278 20.62 -17.09 -12.88
CA ARG A 278 20.31 -15.67 -12.66
C ARG A 278 20.53 -15.24 -11.19
N GLY A 279 20.79 -16.18 -10.29
CA GLY A 279 20.94 -15.93 -8.85
C GLY A 279 19.63 -15.61 -8.13
N TRP A 280 18.47 -15.86 -8.74
CA TRP A 280 17.17 -15.42 -8.20
C TRP A 280 16.62 -16.33 -7.09
N LEU A 281 16.99 -17.62 -7.11
CA LEU A 281 16.49 -18.64 -6.17
C LEU A 281 16.79 -18.31 -4.71
N ASN A 282 17.98 -17.75 -4.43
CA ASN A 282 18.41 -17.39 -3.08
C ASN A 282 18.32 -15.87 -2.82
N GLY A 283 17.23 -15.23 -3.25
CA GLY A 283 17.13 -13.78 -3.08
C GLY A 283 15.77 -13.17 -3.34
N MET A 284 14.96 -13.74 -4.25
CA MET A 284 13.64 -13.19 -4.59
C MET A 284 12.60 -14.23 -5.02
N ALA A 285 12.97 -15.50 -5.25
CA ALA A 285 12.06 -16.53 -5.70
C ALA A 285 11.74 -17.52 -4.56
N TYR A 286 10.45 -17.75 -4.29
CA TYR A 286 10.01 -18.56 -3.15
C TYR A 286 9.11 -19.70 -3.58
N VAL A 287 9.24 -20.85 -2.95
CA VAL A 287 8.23 -21.91 -2.95
C VAL A 287 7.37 -21.69 -1.71
N PHE A 288 6.08 -21.40 -1.91
CA PHE A 288 5.15 -21.24 -0.81
C PHE A 288 4.75 -22.62 -0.32
N ASN A 289 5.06 -22.93 0.94
CA ASN A 289 4.67 -24.20 1.54
C ASN A 289 3.19 -24.20 1.91
N TYR A 290 2.70 -25.34 2.39
CA TYR A 290 1.33 -25.51 2.85
C TYR A 290 0.84 -24.29 3.67
N ASP A 291 -0.04 -23.51 3.03
CA ASP A 291 -0.74 -22.34 3.55
C ASP A 291 -1.48 -22.62 4.86
N GLU A 292 -1.24 -21.78 5.88
CA GLU A 292 -1.89 -21.88 7.21
C GLU A 292 -1.95 -23.31 7.75
N VAL A 293 -0.78 -23.97 7.78
CA VAL A 293 -0.70 -25.38 8.15
C VAL A 293 -1.16 -25.61 9.61
N PRO A 294 -2.16 -26.49 9.84
CA PRO A 294 -2.60 -26.81 11.19
C PRO A 294 -1.53 -27.60 11.91
N GLN A 295 -1.60 -27.55 13.23
CA GLN A 295 -0.73 -28.35 14.10
C GLN A 295 -0.73 -29.84 13.75
N SER A 296 -1.89 -30.39 13.36
CA SER A 296 -2.01 -31.79 12.93
C SER A 296 -1.24 -32.14 11.66
N HIS A 297 -0.93 -31.15 10.80
CA HIS A 297 -0.22 -31.32 9.52
C HIS A 297 1.21 -30.78 9.53
N TRP A 298 1.75 -30.35 10.68
CA TRP A 298 3.17 -29.98 10.78
C TRP A 298 4.14 -31.07 10.29
N PRO A 299 3.91 -32.38 10.50
CA PRO A 299 4.73 -33.42 9.88
C PRO A 299 4.75 -33.34 8.33
N LEU A 300 3.62 -33.02 7.70
CA LEU A 300 3.52 -32.87 6.25
C LEU A 300 4.26 -31.61 5.76
N ALA A 301 4.19 -30.50 6.52
CA ALA A 301 4.98 -29.31 6.19
C ALA A 301 6.49 -29.59 6.20
N LYS A 302 6.98 -30.36 7.19
CA LYS A 302 8.38 -30.81 7.26
C LYS A 302 8.77 -31.74 6.12
N GLU A 303 7.88 -32.67 5.78
CA GLU A 303 8.06 -33.57 4.65
C GLU A 303 8.20 -32.80 3.35
N MET A 304 7.28 -31.86 3.09
CA MET A 304 7.29 -31.06 1.86
C MET A 304 8.48 -30.09 1.80
N TYR A 305 8.88 -29.48 2.92
CA TYR A 305 10.13 -28.72 2.98
C TYR A 305 11.32 -29.59 2.58
N SER A 306 11.46 -30.77 3.19
CA SER A 306 12.57 -31.70 2.89
C SER A 306 12.53 -32.17 1.43
N PHE A 307 11.33 -32.38 0.90
CA PHE A 307 11.12 -32.70 -0.50
C PHE A 307 11.60 -31.56 -1.42
N VAL A 308 11.20 -30.31 -1.18
CA VAL A 308 11.66 -29.15 -1.96
C VAL A 308 13.18 -29.03 -1.91
N LYS A 309 13.76 -29.15 -0.71
CA LYS A 309 15.23 -29.12 -0.54
C LYS A 309 15.95 -30.29 -1.21
N SER A 310 15.28 -31.44 -1.39
CA SER A 310 15.82 -32.56 -2.18
C SER A 310 15.86 -32.31 -3.68
N VAL A 311 15.05 -31.35 -4.19
CA VAL A 311 15.12 -30.92 -5.59
C VAL A 311 16.30 -29.98 -5.78
N SER A 312 16.42 -28.97 -4.91
CA SER A 312 17.60 -28.11 -4.84
C SER A 312 17.68 -27.43 -3.47
N PRO A 313 18.86 -27.39 -2.82
CA PRO A 313 19.04 -26.67 -1.57
C PRO A 313 18.85 -25.15 -1.71
N ASP A 314 19.00 -24.61 -2.92
CA ASP A 314 18.91 -23.17 -3.22
C ASP A 314 17.48 -22.62 -3.23
N LEU A 315 16.46 -23.49 -3.29
CA LEU A 315 15.07 -23.08 -3.28
C LEU A 315 14.68 -22.58 -1.88
N LYS A 316 14.22 -21.32 -1.76
CA LYS A 316 13.66 -20.79 -0.52
C LYS A 316 12.23 -21.26 -0.30
N VAL A 317 11.95 -21.80 0.89
CA VAL A 317 10.63 -22.25 1.31
C VAL A 317 10.05 -21.25 2.32
N LEU A 318 8.95 -20.61 1.93
CA LEU A 318 8.18 -19.70 2.77
C LEU A 318 7.04 -20.48 3.45
N GLN A 319 6.96 -20.39 4.78
CA GLN A 319 5.97 -21.10 5.58
C GLN A 319 5.00 -20.12 6.26
N CYS A 320 3.76 -20.07 5.76
CA CYS A 320 2.65 -19.36 6.39
C CYS A 320 2.07 -20.15 7.59
N LEU A 321 1.77 -19.44 8.69
CA LEU A 321 1.38 -20.03 9.96
C LEU A 321 0.08 -19.44 10.52
N GLU A 322 -0.93 -20.30 10.73
CA GLU A 322 -2.13 -19.93 11.51
C GLU A 322 -1.90 -19.98 13.04
N ASN A 323 -0.84 -20.69 13.49
CA ASN A 323 -0.53 -20.88 14.90
C ASN A 323 0.90 -20.41 15.23
N PRO A 324 1.09 -19.49 16.19
CA PRO A 324 2.41 -18.95 16.55
C PRO A 324 3.42 -20.02 17.01
N ALA A 325 2.96 -21.11 17.64
CA ALA A 325 3.84 -22.20 18.06
C ALA A 325 4.50 -22.94 16.88
N GLY A 326 4.00 -22.73 15.65
CA GLY A 326 4.57 -23.27 14.43
C GLY A 326 6.01 -22.84 14.17
N VAL A 327 6.40 -21.63 14.58
CA VAL A 327 7.79 -21.13 14.41
C VAL A 327 8.78 -22.05 15.14
N ALA A 328 8.48 -22.41 16.38
CA ALA A 328 9.32 -23.33 17.15
C ALA A 328 9.22 -24.77 16.62
N ALA A 329 8.00 -25.24 16.32
CA ALA A 329 7.77 -26.63 15.94
C ALA A 329 8.33 -27.00 14.56
N LEU A 330 8.40 -26.04 13.64
CA LEU A 330 8.93 -26.20 12.28
C LEU A 330 10.35 -25.65 12.13
N ALA A 331 11.03 -25.26 13.22
CA ALA A 331 12.39 -24.75 13.15
C ALA A 331 13.33 -25.73 12.42
N GLY A 332 14.08 -25.22 11.44
CA GLY A 332 14.91 -26.03 10.52
C GLY A 332 14.17 -26.60 9.30
N TYR A 333 12.86 -26.37 9.20
CA TYR A 333 12.00 -26.79 8.09
C TYR A 333 11.27 -25.61 7.42
N ALA A 334 11.84 -24.41 7.50
CA ALA A 334 11.43 -23.22 6.78
C ALA A 334 12.66 -22.31 6.57
N ASP A 335 12.73 -21.63 5.42
CA ASP A 335 13.74 -20.59 5.17
C ASP A 335 13.17 -19.19 5.45
N THR A 336 11.85 -19.05 5.39
CA THR A 336 11.14 -17.80 5.62
C THR A 336 9.88 -18.05 6.42
N TRP A 337 9.71 -17.32 7.52
CA TRP A 337 8.53 -17.38 8.37
C TRP A 337 7.51 -16.35 7.92
N ASP A 338 6.29 -16.76 7.64
CA ASP A 338 5.20 -15.84 7.36
C ASP A 338 4.16 -15.96 8.48
N ILE A 339 4.03 -14.89 9.25
CA ILE A 339 3.19 -14.84 10.44
C ILE A 339 2.34 -13.58 10.42
N TYR A 340 1.20 -13.64 11.10
CA TYR A 340 0.38 -12.46 11.22
C TYR A 340 0.97 -11.43 12.21
N VAL A 341 0.75 -10.14 11.97
CA VAL A 341 1.29 -9.05 12.80
C VAL A 341 1.02 -9.21 14.30
N ALA A 342 -0.19 -9.65 14.68
CA ALA A 342 -0.55 -9.87 16.08
C ALA A 342 0.02 -11.16 16.70
N GLN A 343 0.63 -12.05 15.91
CA GLN A 343 1.34 -13.22 16.42
C GLN A 343 2.80 -12.94 16.77
N TYR A 344 3.37 -11.80 16.33
CA TYR A 344 4.81 -11.53 16.39
C TYR A 344 5.42 -11.80 17.78
N GLU A 345 4.88 -11.18 18.84
CA GLU A 345 5.41 -11.30 20.20
C GLU A 345 5.34 -12.74 20.75
N GLN A 346 4.27 -13.47 20.44
CA GLN A 346 4.04 -14.83 20.99
C GLN A 346 4.60 -15.96 20.13
N SER A 347 5.02 -15.67 18.90
CA SER A 347 5.54 -16.66 17.95
C SER A 347 6.98 -17.08 18.21
N GLY A 348 7.77 -16.22 18.88
CA GLY A 348 9.22 -16.38 18.95
C GLY A 348 9.95 -16.03 17.65
N VAL A 349 9.27 -15.47 16.65
CA VAL A 349 9.91 -15.06 15.38
C VAL A 349 10.98 -13.99 15.59
N LYS A 350 10.82 -13.12 16.60
CA LYS A 350 11.82 -12.12 16.97
C LYS A 350 13.20 -12.76 17.17
N TYR A 351 13.25 -13.86 17.92
CA TYR A 351 14.49 -14.60 18.13
C TYR A 351 15.04 -15.16 16.83
N ARG A 352 14.19 -15.67 15.93
CA ARG A 352 14.61 -16.18 14.61
C ARG A 352 15.23 -15.07 13.76
N VAL A 353 14.58 -13.90 13.68
CA VAL A 353 15.11 -12.72 12.98
C VAL A 353 16.45 -12.27 13.55
N GLU A 354 16.61 -12.26 14.88
CA GLU A 354 17.87 -11.94 15.56
C GLU A 354 18.99 -12.96 15.25
N GLN A 355 18.64 -14.21 14.92
CA GLN A 355 19.58 -15.24 14.43
C GLN A 355 19.85 -15.16 12.91
N GLY A 356 19.18 -14.24 12.18
CA GLY A 356 19.37 -14.01 10.76
C GLY A 356 18.37 -14.73 9.84
N ASP A 357 17.32 -15.36 10.39
CA ASP A 357 16.24 -15.92 9.58
C ASP A 357 15.46 -14.81 8.86
N GLU A 358 14.92 -15.16 7.69
CA GLU A 358 13.95 -14.32 7.00
C GLU A 358 12.57 -14.47 7.65
N ALA A 359 11.87 -13.36 7.87
CA ALA A 359 10.51 -13.36 8.40
C ALA A 359 9.68 -12.27 7.76
N TRP A 360 8.41 -12.56 7.53
CA TRP A 360 7.43 -11.69 6.90
C TRP A 360 6.25 -11.51 7.85
N LEU A 361 5.68 -10.31 7.87
CA LEU A 361 4.42 -10.04 8.55
C LEU A 361 3.26 -10.05 7.56
N ALA A 362 2.12 -10.56 8.01
CA ALA A 362 0.90 -10.58 7.23
C ALA A 362 -0.28 -9.97 7.98
N ILE A 363 -1.27 -9.54 7.20
CA ILE A 363 -2.64 -9.22 7.64
C ILE A 363 -3.65 -9.74 6.60
N CYS A 364 -4.84 -10.08 7.07
CA CYS A 364 -5.99 -10.48 6.26
C CYS A 364 -7.27 -10.19 7.05
N CYS A 365 -8.30 -11.03 6.95
CA CYS A 365 -9.42 -11.06 7.89
C CYS A 365 -9.00 -11.22 9.37
N TRP A 366 -7.76 -11.69 9.61
CA TRP A 366 -7.08 -11.70 10.89
C TRP A 366 -5.77 -10.88 10.79
N PRO A 367 -5.36 -10.16 11.86
CA PRO A 367 -6.04 -10.04 13.13
C PRO A 367 -7.18 -9.04 13.10
N SER A 368 -8.10 -9.22 14.03
CA SER A 368 -9.20 -8.29 14.26
C SER A 368 -8.85 -7.12 15.20
N VAL A 369 -7.55 -6.94 15.43
CA VAL A 369 -6.95 -5.78 16.09
C VAL A 369 -6.12 -5.00 15.08
N ARG A 370 -5.77 -3.78 15.43
CA ARG A 370 -4.98 -2.90 14.56
C ARG A 370 -3.47 -3.23 14.66
N PRO A 371 -2.69 -3.10 13.58
CA PRO A 371 -3.08 -2.56 12.26
C PRO A 371 -3.82 -3.57 11.41
N ASN A 372 -4.78 -3.08 10.62
CA ASN A 372 -5.37 -3.81 9.49
C ASN A 372 -5.95 -2.81 8.47
N LEU A 373 -6.40 -3.31 7.31
CA LEU A 373 -6.85 -2.49 6.17
C LEU A 373 -8.38 -2.56 5.97
N PHE A 374 -9.16 -2.78 7.03
CA PHE A 374 -10.62 -2.73 6.94
C PHE A 374 -11.14 -1.31 6.68
N HIS A 375 -12.35 -1.19 6.12
CA HIS A 375 -12.96 0.11 5.84
C HIS A 375 -13.18 0.95 7.09
N GLU A 376 -13.43 0.32 8.22
CA GLU A 376 -13.68 0.98 9.50
C GLU A 376 -12.40 1.41 10.21
N TYR A 377 -11.24 0.88 9.82
CA TYR A 377 -9.98 1.19 10.48
C TYR A 377 -9.38 2.51 9.98
N PRO A 378 -8.66 3.26 10.81
CA PRO A 378 -8.00 4.50 10.40
C PRO A 378 -7.06 4.29 9.21
N ALA A 379 -7.05 5.21 8.24
CA ALA A 379 -6.19 5.10 7.06
C ALA A 379 -4.69 5.06 7.41
N ILE A 380 -4.28 5.72 8.50
CA ILE A 380 -2.92 5.69 9.04
C ILE A 380 -2.41 4.26 9.31
N ASP A 381 -3.29 3.28 9.56
CA ASP A 381 -2.86 1.89 9.81
C ASP A 381 -2.04 1.33 8.65
N GLY A 382 -2.41 1.66 7.40
CA GLY A 382 -1.65 1.27 6.21
C GLY A 382 -0.23 1.85 6.20
N ARG A 383 -0.07 3.13 6.58
CA ARG A 383 1.25 3.79 6.64
C ARG A 383 2.10 3.25 7.78
N MET A 384 1.49 2.89 8.90
CA MET A 384 2.20 2.34 10.06
C MET A 384 2.75 0.93 9.83
N LEU A 385 2.22 0.16 8.87
CA LEU A 385 2.74 -1.19 8.56
C LEU A 385 4.22 -1.15 8.17
N GLY A 386 4.67 -0.18 7.37
CA GLY A 386 6.08 -0.05 7.02
C GLY A 386 6.97 0.26 8.24
N TRP A 387 6.53 1.15 9.12
CA TRP A 387 7.23 1.45 10.38
C TRP A 387 7.28 0.23 11.31
N ILE A 388 6.19 -0.52 11.43
CA ILE A 388 6.11 -1.75 12.23
C ILE A 388 7.05 -2.81 11.67
N CYS A 389 7.07 -3.02 10.36
CA CYS A 389 8.01 -3.94 9.73
C CYS A 389 9.47 -3.55 9.99
N PHE A 390 9.79 -2.25 9.95
CA PHE A 390 11.14 -1.79 10.29
C PHE A 390 11.48 -2.04 11.76
N GLN A 391 10.57 -1.70 12.68
CA GLN A 391 10.76 -1.87 14.13
C GLN A 391 11.00 -3.33 14.52
N THR A 392 10.26 -4.24 13.88
CA THR A 392 10.31 -5.67 14.17
C THR A 392 11.51 -6.38 13.56
N GLY A 393 12.23 -5.72 12.64
CA GLY A 393 13.38 -6.28 11.93
C GLY A 393 13.03 -7.33 10.88
N VAL A 394 11.74 -7.54 10.61
CA VAL A 394 11.27 -8.46 9.56
C VAL A 394 11.73 -7.98 8.18
N THR A 395 11.81 -8.91 7.25
CA THR A 395 12.39 -8.74 5.92
C THR A 395 11.35 -8.76 4.81
N GLY A 396 10.09 -9.01 5.13
CA GLY A 396 9.00 -8.93 4.17
C GLY A 396 7.62 -8.65 4.77
N PHE A 397 6.67 -8.43 3.87
CA PHE A 397 5.27 -8.25 4.19
C PHE A 397 4.37 -8.93 3.15
N GLU A 398 3.36 -9.65 3.61
CA GLU A 398 2.39 -10.36 2.78
C GLU A 398 0.99 -9.77 2.97
N TYR A 399 0.29 -9.54 1.86
CA TYR A 399 -1.15 -9.25 1.90
C TYR A 399 -1.90 -10.21 0.98
N TRP A 400 -2.83 -10.95 1.55
CA TRP A 400 -3.37 -12.15 0.89
C TRP A 400 -4.07 -11.89 -0.45
N SER A 401 -4.72 -10.74 -0.70
CA SER A 401 -5.23 -10.44 -2.06
C SER A 401 -5.48 -8.95 -2.31
N PRO A 402 -5.05 -8.39 -3.46
CA PRO A 402 -5.25 -6.98 -3.76
C PRO A 402 -6.55 -6.72 -4.56
N ASN A 403 -7.20 -7.77 -5.08
CA ASN A 403 -8.32 -7.69 -6.02
C ASN A 403 -9.32 -8.86 -5.93
N LEU A 404 -9.54 -9.45 -4.76
CA LEU A 404 -10.70 -10.33 -4.56
C LEU A 404 -11.98 -9.48 -4.55
N TRP A 405 -12.50 -9.15 -5.73
CA TRP A 405 -13.64 -8.26 -5.90
C TRP A 405 -15.00 -8.93 -5.68
N GLN A 406 -15.04 -10.27 -5.72
CA GLN A 406 -16.17 -11.17 -5.43
C GLN A 406 -17.56 -10.50 -5.29
N GLY A 407 -18.34 -10.57 -6.39
CA GLY A 407 -19.69 -9.99 -6.46
C GLY A 407 -19.71 -8.54 -6.96
N ASN A 408 -18.54 -7.91 -7.10
CA ASN A 408 -18.37 -6.65 -7.84
C ASN A 408 -17.87 -6.94 -9.26
N PHE A 409 -18.60 -6.44 -10.27
CA PHE A 409 -18.31 -6.69 -11.69
C PHE A 409 -18.08 -5.42 -12.51
N GLY A 410 -18.10 -4.25 -11.86
CA GLY A 410 -17.94 -2.96 -12.51
C GLY A 410 -17.23 -1.96 -11.61
N PRO A 411 -16.84 -0.79 -12.16
CA PRO A 411 -16.17 0.25 -11.39
C PRO A 411 -17.08 0.80 -10.28
N PRO A 412 -16.53 1.19 -9.11
CA PRO A 412 -17.28 1.87 -8.08
C PRO A 412 -17.72 3.26 -8.56
N GLY A 413 -18.86 3.75 -8.06
CA GLY A 413 -19.29 5.12 -8.29
C GLY A 413 -18.69 6.10 -7.27
N LEU A 414 -19.04 7.39 -7.41
CA LEU A 414 -18.76 8.40 -6.38
C LEU A 414 -19.36 7.99 -5.03
N ARG A 415 -20.54 7.36 -5.07
CA ARG A 415 -21.22 6.77 -3.91
C ARG A 415 -21.73 5.39 -4.26
N GLY A 416 -21.20 4.39 -3.61
CA GLY A 416 -21.69 3.02 -3.71
C GLY A 416 -21.34 2.37 -5.03
N GLY A 417 -22.21 1.46 -5.48
CA GLY A 417 -21.89 0.56 -6.60
C GLY A 417 -20.82 -0.48 -6.25
N TRP A 418 -20.53 -0.64 -4.95
CA TRP A 418 -19.51 -1.56 -4.46
C TRP A 418 -19.95 -2.28 -3.19
N LYS A 419 -19.86 -3.60 -3.20
CA LYS A 419 -20.02 -4.48 -2.03
C LYS A 419 -18.75 -4.45 -1.19
N ALA A 420 -18.84 -3.93 0.03
CA ALA A 420 -17.71 -3.77 0.94
C ALA A 420 -17.11 -5.08 1.44
N ASN A 421 -17.92 -6.10 1.72
CA ASN A 421 -17.46 -7.39 2.25
C ASN A 421 -17.31 -8.42 1.14
N THR A 422 -16.17 -8.40 0.44
CA THR A 422 -15.88 -9.39 -0.60
C THR A 422 -15.37 -10.71 -0.01
N PHE A 423 -14.85 -10.69 1.22
CA PHE A 423 -14.49 -11.89 1.98
C PHE A 423 -15.29 -12.01 3.29
N ASN A 424 -16.16 -13.03 3.38
CA ASN A 424 -17.06 -13.26 4.51
C ASN A 424 -17.79 -11.98 4.96
N ASN A 425 -17.64 -11.59 6.22
CA ASN A 425 -18.25 -10.40 6.82
C ASN A 425 -17.19 -9.32 7.16
N TYR A 426 -16.02 -9.36 6.53
CA TYR A 426 -14.94 -8.40 6.72
C TYR A 426 -15.00 -7.33 5.63
N ASN A 427 -15.26 -6.09 6.03
CA ASN A 427 -15.44 -4.98 5.09
C ASN A 427 -14.05 -4.47 4.64
N GLY A 428 -13.79 -4.52 3.34
CA GLY A 428 -12.54 -4.08 2.74
C GLY A 428 -11.44 -5.16 2.67
N ASP A 429 -11.62 -6.29 3.35
CA ASP A 429 -10.63 -7.37 3.29
C ASP A 429 -10.61 -8.05 1.91
N GLY A 430 -9.42 -8.42 1.44
CA GLY A 430 -9.22 -9.09 0.16
C GLY A 430 -9.18 -8.17 -1.06
N TYR A 431 -9.29 -6.86 -0.89
CA TYR A 431 -9.02 -5.93 -1.99
C TYR A 431 -8.51 -4.58 -1.51
N LEU A 432 -7.56 -4.04 -2.27
CA LEU A 432 -6.98 -2.69 -2.11
C LEU A 432 -7.04 -1.89 -3.41
N THR A 433 -7.50 -2.53 -4.48
CA THR A 433 -7.65 -1.95 -5.80
C THR A 433 -9.08 -2.14 -6.26
N TYR A 434 -9.51 -1.30 -7.19
CA TYR A 434 -10.82 -1.37 -7.80
C TYR A 434 -10.68 -1.50 -9.32
N PRO A 435 -11.64 -2.15 -10.00
CA PRO A 435 -11.83 -1.93 -11.43
C PRO A 435 -12.13 -0.45 -11.68
N GLY A 436 -11.69 0.08 -12.82
CA GLY A 436 -11.98 1.45 -13.23
C GLY A 436 -12.42 1.53 -14.68
N PRO A 437 -12.87 2.71 -15.14
CA PRO A 437 -13.26 2.94 -16.52
C PRO A 437 -12.18 2.50 -17.52
N ASP A 438 -12.59 2.05 -18.71
CA ASP A 438 -11.70 1.65 -19.81
C ASP A 438 -10.66 0.59 -19.45
N ASN A 439 -11.02 -0.31 -18.52
CA ASN A 439 -10.15 -1.35 -17.97
C ASN A 439 -8.92 -0.82 -17.21
N ILE A 440 -8.92 0.45 -16.80
CA ILE A 440 -7.83 1.03 -16.02
C ILE A 440 -8.12 0.85 -14.53
N HIS A 441 -7.33 0.02 -13.87
CA HIS A 441 -7.49 -0.23 -12.44
C HIS A 441 -7.24 1.02 -11.59
N LEU A 442 -8.03 1.16 -10.53
CA LEU A 442 -7.98 2.28 -9.58
C LEU A 442 -7.28 1.84 -8.29
N SER A 443 -6.53 2.78 -7.70
CA SER A 443 -5.98 2.64 -6.36
C SER A 443 -7.03 2.96 -5.29
N SER A 444 -6.63 2.89 -4.03
CA SER A 444 -7.45 3.23 -2.87
C SER A 444 -6.68 4.09 -1.87
N VAL A 445 -7.41 4.77 -0.98
CA VAL A 445 -6.84 5.48 0.18
C VAL A 445 -5.99 4.53 1.02
N ARG A 446 -6.44 3.28 1.20
CA ARG A 446 -5.70 2.25 1.94
C ARG A 446 -4.40 1.84 1.25
N LEU A 447 -4.42 1.61 -0.06
CA LEU A 447 -3.22 1.25 -0.83
C LEU A 447 -2.22 2.41 -0.94
N ALA A 448 -2.72 3.65 -1.02
CA ALA A 448 -1.87 4.84 -1.02
C ALA A 448 -1.15 4.99 0.33
N ASN A 449 -1.86 4.87 1.46
CA ASN A 449 -1.21 4.89 2.78
C ASN A 449 -0.23 3.72 2.96
N PHE A 450 -0.56 2.53 2.43
CA PHE A 450 0.37 1.40 2.41
C PHE A 450 1.68 1.77 1.70
N ARG A 451 1.61 2.28 0.47
CA ARG A 451 2.79 2.76 -0.27
C ARG A 451 3.62 3.73 0.56
N ASP A 452 2.99 4.78 1.08
CA ASP A 452 3.67 5.82 1.84
C ASP A 452 4.41 5.24 3.07
N GLY A 453 3.85 4.21 3.72
CA GLY A 453 4.50 3.52 4.83
C GLY A 453 5.76 2.75 4.43
N PHE A 454 5.72 2.09 3.29
CA PHE A 454 6.87 1.35 2.74
C PHE A 454 7.90 2.29 2.09
N GLU A 455 7.53 3.51 1.72
CA GLU A 455 8.49 4.57 1.35
C GLU A 455 9.14 5.17 2.60
N ASP A 456 8.39 5.38 3.68
CA ASP A 456 8.95 5.75 4.99
C ASP A 456 9.94 4.69 5.52
N TYR A 457 9.69 3.39 5.25
CA TYR A 457 10.64 2.31 5.57
C TYR A 457 12.03 2.59 4.98
N GLU A 458 12.12 3.14 3.76
CA GLU A 458 13.39 3.43 3.11
C GLU A 458 14.19 4.52 3.81
N TYR A 459 13.51 5.49 4.45
CA TYR A 459 14.16 6.51 5.28
C TYR A 459 14.81 5.85 6.50
N LEU A 460 14.07 4.99 7.19
CA LEU A 460 14.55 4.27 8.37
C LEU A 460 15.70 3.31 8.03
N TYR A 461 15.58 2.63 6.89
CA TYR A 461 16.61 1.76 6.36
C TYR A 461 17.88 2.51 5.98
N LEU A 462 17.75 3.69 5.36
CA LEU A 462 18.88 4.56 5.05
C LEU A 462 19.56 5.07 6.33
N LEU A 463 18.80 5.49 7.35
CA LEU A 463 19.37 5.85 8.66
C LEU A 463 20.17 4.70 9.28
N LYS A 464 19.62 3.48 9.27
CA LYS A 464 20.33 2.28 9.74
C LYS A 464 21.63 2.05 8.97
N LYS A 465 21.62 2.21 7.64
CA LYS A 465 22.82 2.08 6.78
C LYS A 465 23.87 3.15 7.07
N LEU A 466 23.45 4.37 7.40
CA LEU A 466 24.32 5.47 7.80
C LEU A 466 24.84 5.33 9.25
N GLY A 467 24.50 4.24 9.94
CA GLY A 467 24.97 3.97 11.30
C GLY A 467 24.28 4.84 12.36
N ASP A 468 23.12 5.41 12.05
CA ASP A 468 22.38 6.22 13.00
C ASP A 468 21.90 5.38 14.20
N LYS A 469 22.00 5.96 15.40
CA LYS A 469 21.64 5.31 16.67
C LYS A 469 20.46 5.99 17.35
N THR A 470 19.83 6.97 16.71
CA THR A 470 18.68 7.64 17.29
C THR A 470 17.47 6.71 17.27
N ASN A 471 16.74 6.66 18.38
CA ASN A 471 15.58 5.79 18.50
C ASN A 471 14.29 6.55 18.16
N LEU A 472 14.28 7.22 17.00
CA LEU A 472 13.14 8.06 16.57
C LEU A 472 11.85 7.24 16.46
N ILE A 473 11.96 5.98 16.05
CA ILE A 473 10.84 5.07 15.82
C ILE A 473 9.98 4.82 17.06
N GLN A 474 10.58 4.76 18.26
CA GLN A 474 9.85 4.50 19.52
C GLN A 474 8.85 5.62 19.89
N GLN A 475 8.92 6.78 19.24
CA GLN A 475 7.91 7.83 19.41
C GLN A 475 6.57 7.48 18.74
N VAL A 476 6.58 6.60 17.74
CA VAL A 476 5.39 6.25 16.94
C VAL A 476 5.08 4.76 16.93
N VAL A 477 6.05 3.87 17.16
CA VAL A 477 5.85 2.43 17.24
C VAL A 477 6.57 1.87 18.46
N THR A 478 5.80 1.35 19.42
CA THR A 478 6.33 0.66 20.61
C THR A 478 6.20 -0.87 20.50
N GLY A 479 5.38 -1.37 19.58
CA GLY A 479 5.28 -2.78 19.22
C GLY A 479 4.37 -3.03 18.01
N PRO A 480 4.24 -4.28 17.56
CA PRO A 480 3.52 -4.64 16.33
C PRO A 480 2.04 -4.24 16.31
N THR A 481 1.41 -4.14 17.47
CA THR A 481 0.00 -3.73 17.66
C THR A 481 -0.12 -2.50 18.57
N SER A 482 1.00 -1.84 18.87
CA SER A 482 1.09 -0.70 19.79
C SER A 482 1.85 0.45 19.14
N TYR A 483 1.11 1.42 18.60
CA TYR A 483 1.64 2.49 17.78
C TYR A 483 0.69 3.70 17.73
N SER A 484 1.20 4.85 17.30
CA SER A 484 0.46 6.10 17.24
C SER A 484 -0.58 6.11 16.11
N SER A 485 -1.74 6.70 16.38
CA SER A 485 -2.75 7.02 15.36
C SER A 485 -2.81 8.52 15.04
N ASP A 486 -1.78 9.28 15.43
CA ASP A 486 -1.69 10.73 15.22
C ASP A 486 -0.86 11.06 13.96
N PRO A 487 -1.49 11.54 12.87
CA PRO A 487 -0.81 11.95 11.65
C PRO A 487 0.26 13.04 11.87
N LYS A 488 0.01 13.99 12.78
CA LYS A 488 0.95 15.10 13.03
C LYS A 488 2.22 14.60 13.70
N LEU A 489 2.08 13.68 14.66
CA LEU A 489 3.22 13.03 15.29
C LEU A 489 4.03 12.24 14.25
N LEU A 490 3.37 11.46 13.39
CA LEU A 490 4.08 10.68 12.37
C LEU A 490 4.85 11.59 11.40
N TYR A 491 4.22 12.64 10.87
CA TYR A 491 4.91 13.59 9.99
C TYR A 491 6.10 14.26 10.68
N LYS A 492 5.96 14.66 11.95
CA LYS A 492 7.07 15.25 12.72
C LYS A 492 8.26 14.29 12.87
N VAL A 493 8.00 13.02 13.19
CA VAL A 493 9.05 12.01 13.35
C VAL A 493 9.71 11.69 12.00
N ARG A 494 8.91 11.58 10.94
CA ARG A 494 9.39 11.40 9.57
C ARG A 494 10.29 12.55 9.11
N GLU A 495 9.89 13.81 9.32
CA GLU A 495 10.76 14.96 9.01
C GLU A 495 12.05 14.96 9.82
N SER A 496 11.99 14.50 11.07
CA SER A 496 13.19 14.39 11.92
C SER A 496 14.14 13.33 11.37
N ALA A 497 13.61 12.20 10.88
CA ALA A 497 14.39 11.17 10.19
C ALA A 497 15.04 11.72 8.91
N ALA A 498 14.28 12.46 8.09
CA ALA A 498 14.77 13.05 6.84
C ALA A 498 15.89 14.08 7.08
N LYS A 499 15.72 15.00 8.05
CA LYS A 499 16.76 15.95 8.46
C LYS A 499 18.02 15.22 8.90
N ARG A 500 17.85 14.14 9.67
CA ARG A 500 18.98 13.34 10.17
C ARG A 500 19.75 12.65 9.04
N ILE A 501 19.06 12.16 8.01
CA ILE A 501 19.69 11.61 6.80
C ILE A 501 20.54 12.69 6.12
N GLU A 502 19.99 13.88 5.88
CA GLU A 502 20.74 14.98 5.25
C GLU A 502 21.97 15.41 6.07
N GLU A 503 21.90 15.36 7.40
CA GLU A 503 23.05 15.64 8.29
C GLU A 503 24.15 14.58 8.17
N LEU A 504 23.79 13.31 8.07
CA LEU A 504 24.73 12.19 8.00
C LEU A 504 25.34 11.99 6.61
N MET A 505 24.71 12.53 5.57
CA MET A 505 25.21 12.48 4.18
C MET A 505 26.17 13.64 3.83
N LYS A 506 26.28 14.65 4.70
CA LYS A 506 27.28 15.73 4.59
C LYS A 506 28.60 15.28 5.20
#